data_AF-A0AAW8NC75-F1
#
_entry.id   AF-A0AAW8NC75-F1
#
_cell.length_a   1.000
_cell.length_b   1.000
_cell.length_c   1.000
_cell.angle_alpha   90.00
_cell.angle_beta   90.00
_cell.angle_gamma   90.00
#
_symmetry.space_group_name_H-M   'P 1'
#
loop_
_entity.id
_entity.type
_entity.pdbx_description
1 polymer ?
#
loop_
_entity_poly.entity_id
_entity_poly.type
_entity_poly.pdbx_seq_one_letter_code
_entity_poly.pdbx_strand_id
1 'polypeptide(L)'
;MTTKLETLPTPDKKSGGAGKPTNHRKPRESRGTLAFSRAQRGKSLMKHGILILAGGLMIYPLLWMVVSSLRPNELIFREPGLWLNSLEMSNYTSGWSALTHPFGHYMINSAIVVIGSILGNLISCSMAAYAFARLQFTAKKLLFGIMLLTIMLPFHVVIVPQYILFSQIGWVNTFWPLIVPKLLATEAFFVFLMVQFIRGIPRELDEAARIDGAGHPRIFLRVILPLMVPALATTTIFTFIWTWNDFFGALIYLTDPDMFTVPVALRAFVDSQSATSWGSLFAMSIVSLLPVFLVFLFGQRFLIKGIATTGIK
;
A
#
# COMPACT_ATOMS: atom_id res chain seq x y z
N MET A 1 11.44 -72.95 29.72
CA MET A 1 12.44 -73.96 30.14
C MET A 1 13.37 -74.22 28.98
N THR A 2 14.69 -74.18 29.27
CA THR A 2 15.81 -74.87 28.59
C THR A 2 16.16 -74.51 27.13
N THR A 3 17.38 -74.15 26.72
CA THR A 3 18.67 -73.92 27.39
C THR A 3 19.59 -73.14 26.42
N LYS A 4 20.48 -72.30 26.97
CA LYS A 4 21.68 -71.72 26.31
C LYS A 4 22.70 -72.81 25.91
N LEU A 5 23.63 -72.49 24.99
CA LEU A 5 25.09 -72.74 25.03
C LEU A 5 25.63 -72.41 23.61
N GLU A 6 26.25 -71.26 23.36
CA GLU A 6 27.63 -70.87 23.72
C GLU A 6 28.69 -71.70 22.99
N THR A 7 29.42 -71.09 22.06
CA THR A 7 30.86 -71.35 21.79
C THR A 7 31.41 -70.29 20.81
N LEU A 8 32.28 -69.42 21.33
CA LEU A 8 33.42 -68.82 20.60
C LEU A 8 34.67 -69.46 21.24
N PRO A 9 35.76 -69.76 20.49
CA PRO A 9 36.82 -68.73 20.37
C PRO A 9 37.74 -68.81 19.11
N THR A 10 38.16 -67.62 18.63
CA THR A 10 39.53 -67.13 18.21
C THR A 10 40.49 -67.98 17.32
N PRO A 11 41.64 -67.47 16.83
CA PRO A 11 41.99 -66.15 16.26
C PRO A 11 42.88 -66.21 14.97
N ASP A 12 43.10 -65.02 14.38
CA ASP A 12 44.39 -64.49 13.88
C ASP A 12 44.82 -64.56 12.40
N LYS A 13 45.50 -63.45 12.03
CA LYS A 13 46.49 -63.19 10.96
C LYS A 13 46.09 -62.74 9.54
N LYS A 14 46.17 -61.40 9.40
CA LYS A 14 46.88 -60.59 8.38
C LYS A 14 47.51 -61.31 7.18
N SER A 15 47.16 -60.87 5.96
CA SER A 15 48.03 -60.27 4.94
C SER A 15 47.17 -59.97 3.70
N GLY A 16 47.15 -58.74 3.17
CA GLY A 16 48.05 -58.30 2.11
C GLY A 16 47.42 -58.59 0.73
N GLY A 17 46.94 -57.58 0.02
CA GLY A 17 46.54 -57.78 -1.38
C GLY A 17 45.59 -56.74 -1.98
N ALA A 18 46.20 -55.80 -2.73
CA ALA A 18 45.77 -55.27 -4.02
C ALA A 18 44.32 -54.75 -4.21
N GLY A 19 44.23 -53.49 -4.63
CA GLY A 19 43.00 -52.75 -4.87
C GLY A 19 42.03 -53.40 -5.86
N LYS A 20 40.74 -53.32 -5.51
CA LYS A 20 39.64 -53.47 -6.45
C LYS A 20 39.21 -52.08 -6.95
N PRO A 21 39.06 -51.86 -8.26
CA PRO A 21 38.45 -50.63 -8.75
C PRO A 21 36.94 -50.74 -8.56
N THR A 22 36.38 -50.15 -7.50
CA THR A 22 34.94 -49.96 -7.41
C THR A 22 34.56 -48.82 -8.34
N ASN A 23 33.89 -49.20 -9.42
CA ASN A 23 33.40 -48.33 -10.49
C ASN A 23 32.31 -47.38 -9.94
N HIS A 24 32.71 -46.32 -9.26
CA HIS A 24 31.86 -45.16 -9.00
C HIS A 24 31.69 -44.39 -10.31
N ARG A 25 30.76 -44.84 -11.15
CA ARG A 25 30.18 -44.00 -12.21
C ARG A 25 29.55 -42.78 -11.54
N LYS A 26 30.29 -41.66 -11.53
CA LYS A 26 29.73 -40.33 -11.27
C LYS A 26 28.48 -40.16 -12.15
N PRO A 27 27.35 -39.63 -11.62
CA PRO A 27 26.25 -39.24 -12.48
C PRO A 27 26.81 -38.23 -13.48
N ARG A 28 26.70 -38.56 -14.75
CA ARG A 28 27.09 -37.70 -15.87
C ARG A 28 26.28 -36.41 -15.71
N GLU A 29 26.91 -35.33 -15.28
CA GLU A 29 26.31 -34.00 -15.30
C GLU A 29 25.81 -33.75 -16.71
N SER A 30 24.49 -33.81 -16.88
CA SER A 30 23.88 -33.39 -18.13
C SER A 30 24.12 -31.88 -18.22
N ARG A 31 25.07 -31.48 -19.06
CA ARG A 31 25.11 -30.14 -19.63
C ARG A 31 23.84 -29.95 -20.47
N GLY A 32 22.73 -29.70 -19.77
CA GLY A 32 21.45 -29.27 -20.32
C GLY A 32 21.61 -27.86 -20.85
N THR A 33 22.16 -27.76 -22.05
CA THR A 33 22.23 -26.55 -22.83
C THR A 33 20.82 -25.97 -22.95
N LEU A 34 20.68 -24.69 -22.58
CA LEU A 34 19.47 -23.87 -22.55
C LEU A 34 18.79 -23.79 -23.93
N ALA A 35 18.09 -24.84 -24.34
CA ALA A 35 17.15 -24.78 -25.44
C ALA A 35 15.77 -24.42 -24.86
N PHE A 36 15.50 -23.14 -24.63
CA PHE A 36 14.13 -22.66 -24.46
C PHE A 36 13.34 -23.10 -25.71
N SER A 37 12.44 -24.07 -25.54
CA SER A 37 11.61 -24.58 -26.64
C SER A 37 10.93 -23.40 -27.34
N ARG A 38 10.90 -23.38 -28.69
CA ARG A 38 10.23 -22.32 -29.48
C ARG A 38 8.79 -22.06 -29.00
N ALA A 39 8.12 -23.08 -28.46
CA ALA A 39 6.79 -22.97 -27.85
C ALA A 39 6.77 -22.13 -26.54
N GLN A 40 7.82 -22.18 -25.72
CA GLN A 40 7.95 -21.31 -24.53
C GLN A 40 8.26 -19.86 -24.90
N ARG A 41 9.05 -19.63 -25.97
CA ARG A 41 9.26 -18.28 -26.51
C ARG A 41 7.98 -17.67 -27.08
N GLY A 42 7.17 -18.43 -27.83
CA GLY A 42 5.87 -17.97 -28.34
C GLY A 42 4.88 -17.60 -27.22
N LYS A 43 4.78 -18.43 -26.17
CA LYS A 43 3.95 -18.11 -24.99
C LYS A 43 4.43 -16.87 -24.25
N SER A 44 5.76 -16.65 -24.16
CA SER A 44 6.31 -15.45 -23.54
C SER A 44 5.98 -14.19 -24.36
N LEU A 45 6.20 -14.23 -25.68
CA LEU A 45 5.88 -13.11 -26.57
C LEU A 45 4.39 -12.74 -26.53
N MET A 46 3.51 -13.75 -26.52
CA MET A 46 2.07 -13.52 -26.38
C MET A 46 1.72 -12.85 -25.05
N LYS A 47 2.32 -13.29 -23.92
CA LYS A 47 2.13 -12.65 -22.62
C LYS A 47 2.58 -11.19 -22.62
N HIS A 48 3.76 -10.90 -23.15
CA HIS A 48 4.27 -9.52 -23.24
C HIS A 48 3.38 -8.67 -24.15
N GLY A 49 2.94 -9.20 -25.30
CA GLY A 49 2.02 -8.50 -26.19
C GLY A 49 0.69 -8.15 -25.52
N ILE A 50 0.09 -9.10 -24.79
CA ILE A 50 -1.15 -8.85 -24.03
C ILE A 50 -0.92 -7.81 -22.94
N LEU A 51 0.20 -7.89 -22.19
CA LEU A 51 0.52 -6.93 -21.13
C LEU A 51 0.76 -5.52 -21.68
N ILE A 52 1.44 -5.39 -22.82
CA ILE A 52 1.67 -4.10 -23.49
C ILE A 52 0.34 -3.52 -23.98
N LEU A 53 -0.52 -4.34 -24.60
CA LEU A 53 -1.82 -3.90 -25.09
C LEU A 53 -2.72 -3.45 -23.93
N ALA A 54 -2.80 -4.26 -22.86
CA ALA A 54 -3.58 -3.92 -21.67
C ALA A 54 -3.03 -2.66 -20.99
N GLY A 55 -1.71 -2.54 -20.86
CA GLY A 55 -1.06 -1.34 -20.32
C GLY A 55 -1.34 -0.10 -21.16
N GLY A 56 -1.25 -0.21 -22.49
CA GLY A 56 -1.58 0.87 -23.42
C GLY A 56 -3.04 1.32 -23.31
N LEU A 57 -3.97 0.36 -23.22
CA LEU A 57 -5.39 0.66 -23.04
C LEU A 57 -5.67 1.37 -21.70
N MET A 58 -5.00 0.95 -20.62
CA MET A 58 -5.15 1.57 -19.30
C MET A 58 -4.53 2.98 -19.23
N ILE A 59 -3.43 3.21 -19.93
CA ILE A 59 -2.72 4.50 -19.95
C ILE A 59 -3.40 5.52 -20.89
N TYR A 60 -4.15 5.05 -21.90
CA TYR A 60 -4.78 5.91 -22.89
C TYR A 60 -5.63 7.06 -22.30
N PRO A 61 -6.55 6.85 -21.33
CA PRO A 61 -7.33 7.94 -20.74
C PRO A 61 -6.46 8.99 -20.04
N LEU A 62 -5.35 8.57 -19.44
CA LEU A 62 -4.40 9.48 -18.79
C LEU A 62 -3.65 10.32 -19.83
N LEU A 63 -3.18 9.70 -20.92
CA LEU A 63 -2.56 10.41 -22.02
C LEU A 63 -3.54 11.39 -22.68
N TRP A 64 -4.78 10.95 -22.88
CA TRP A 64 -5.84 11.82 -23.41
C TRP A 64 -6.09 13.01 -22.49
N MET A 65 -6.13 12.82 -21.17
CA MET A 65 -6.26 13.92 -20.21
C MET A 65 -5.08 14.90 -20.27
N VAL A 66 -3.84 14.40 -20.41
CA VAL A 66 -2.64 15.23 -20.57
C VAL A 66 -2.66 16.04 -21.87
N VAL A 67 -3.13 15.43 -22.96
CA VAL A 67 -3.29 16.13 -24.23
C VAL A 67 -4.41 17.17 -24.13
N SER A 68 -5.55 16.80 -23.52
CA SER A 68 -6.72 17.68 -23.35
C SER A 68 -6.46 18.88 -22.44
N SER A 69 -5.57 18.77 -21.44
CA SER A 69 -5.19 19.92 -20.61
C SER A 69 -4.40 20.99 -21.39
N LEU A 70 -3.84 20.63 -22.55
CA LEU A 70 -3.07 21.49 -23.42
C LEU A 70 -3.87 22.01 -24.61
N ARG A 71 -5.18 21.75 -24.67
CA ARG A 71 -6.05 22.17 -25.77
C ARG A 71 -6.96 23.33 -25.37
N PRO A 72 -7.39 24.14 -26.35
CA PRO A 72 -8.52 25.03 -26.18
C PRO A 72 -9.79 24.27 -25.79
N ASN A 73 -10.58 24.89 -24.90
CA ASN A 73 -11.77 24.28 -24.28
C ASN A 73 -12.76 23.74 -25.33
N GLU A 74 -12.96 24.48 -26.41
CA GLU A 74 -13.87 24.14 -27.50
C GLU A 74 -13.42 22.94 -28.35
N LEU A 75 -12.12 22.63 -28.36
CA LEU A 75 -11.55 21.53 -29.15
C LEU A 75 -11.49 20.20 -28.39
N ILE A 76 -11.51 20.24 -27.05
CA ILE A 76 -11.35 19.06 -26.18
C ILE A 76 -12.29 17.90 -26.57
N PHE A 77 -13.58 18.19 -26.76
CA PHE A 77 -14.58 17.17 -27.10
C PHE A 77 -14.90 17.08 -28.61
N ARG A 78 -14.41 18.04 -29.42
CA ARG A 78 -14.63 18.05 -30.87
C ARG A 78 -13.58 17.25 -31.63
N GLU A 79 -12.34 17.22 -31.14
CA GLU A 79 -11.22 16.55 -31.79
C GLU A 79 -10.72 15.37 -30.94
N PRO A 80 -11.39 14.21 -30.95
CA PRO A 80 -10.95 13.06 -30.16
C PRO A 80 -9.58 12.56 -30.64
N GLY A 81 -8.72 12.16 -29.70
CA GLY A 81 -7.40 11.57 -29.98
C GLY A 81 -6.26 12.22 -29.22
N LEU A 82 -5.03 11.75 -29.45
CA LEU A 82 -3.82 12.20 -28.76
C LEU A 82 -3.02 13.25 -29.53
N TRP A 83 -3.45 13.61 -30.74
CA TRP A 83 -2.74 14.57 -31.58
C TRP A 83 -3.03 16.01 -31.14
N LEU A 84 -2.01 16.86 -31.05
CA LEU A 84 -2.14 18.23 -30.59
C LEU A 84 -2.04 19.19 -31.78
N ASN A 85 -3.15 19.84 -32.13
CA ASN A 85 -3.20 20.81 -33.24
C ASN A 85 -2.86 22.23 -32.80
N SER A 86 -3.23 22.59 -31.56
CA SER A 86 -2.93 23.87 -30.93
C SER A 86 -2.56 23.65 -29.47
N LEU A 87 -1.59 24.43 -28.99
CA LEU A 87 -1.04 24.30 -27.65
C LEU A 87 -1.48 25.50 -26.80
N GLU A 88 -2.22 25.21 -25.73
CA GLU A 88 -2.78 26.19 -24.81
C GLU A 88 -2.33 25.89 -23.37
N MET A 89 -1.18 26.45 -23.00
CA MET A 89 -0.62 26.33 -21.64
C MET A 89 -1.33 27.22 -20.62
N SER A 90 -2.10 28.21 -21.09
CA SER A 90 -2.89 29.11 -20.23
C SER A 90 -3.85 28.33 -19.33
N ASN A 91 -4.29 27.12 -19.73
CA ASN A 91 -5.10 26.24 -18.89
C ASN A 91 -4.48 25.97 -17.51
N TYR A 92 -3.15 25.87 -17.43
CA TYR A 92 -2.45 25.68 -16.15
C TYR A 92 -2.44 26.96 -15.31
N THR A 93 -2.15 28.12 -15.90
CA THR A 93 -2.14 29.40 -15.17
C THR A 93 -3.53 29.84 -14.78
N SER A 94 -4.49 29.75 -15.69
CA SER A 94 -5.90 30.06 -15.46
C SER A 94 -6.50 29.09 -14.45
N GLY A 95 -6.22 27.78 -14.58
CA GLY A 95 -6.68 26.79 -13.61
C GLY A 95 -6.07 26.98 -12.22
N TRP A 96 -4.83 27.43 -12.14
CA TRP A 96 -4.18 27.72 -10.87
C TRP A 96 -4.89 28.82 -10.07
N SER A 97 -5.54 29.79 -10.73
CA SER A 97 -6.23 30.91 -10.09
C SER A 97 -7.74 30.96 -10.37
N ALA A 98 -8.34 29.87 -10.86
CA ALA A 98 -9.73 29.84 -11.31
C ALA A 98 -10.76 29.82 -10.16
N LEU A 99 -10.35 29.35 -8.98
CA LEU A 99 -11.21 29.20 -7.81
C LEU A 99 -10.97 30.33 -6.81
N THR A 100 -11.72 30.33 -5.71
CA THR A 100 -11.61 31.31 -4.62
C THR A 100 -10.16 31.49 -4.14
N HIS A 101 -9.39 30.40 -4.08
CA HIS A 101 -7.97 30.41 -3.73
C HIS A 101 -7.13 29.80 -4.84
N PRO A 102 -5.83 30.16 -4.92
CA PRO A 102 -4.90 29.48 -5.80
C PRO A 102 -4.86 27.97 -5.52
N PHE A 103 -4.68 27.15 -6.55
CA PHE A 103 -4.77 25.69 -6.42
C PHE A 103 -3.79 25.09 -5.38
N GLY A 104 -2.65 25.76 -5.17
CA GLY A 104 -1.70 25.43 -4.11
C GLY A 104 -2.30 25.41 -2.69
N HIS A 105 -3.34 26.21 -2.42
CA HIS A 105 -4.07 26.21 -1.15
C HIS A 105 -4.75 24.85 -0.89
N TYR A 106 -5.48 24.34 -1.88
CA TYR A 106 -6.16 23.04 -1.79
C TYR A 106 -5.17 21.88 -1.70
N MET A 107 -4.01 22.01 -2.36
CA MET A 107 -2.89 21.07 -2.23
C MET A 107 -2.34 21.02 -0.81
N ILE A 108 -2.19 22.17 -0.16
CA ILE A 108 -1.76 22.26 1.25
C ILE A 108 -2.82 21.66 2.17
N ASN A 109 -4.10 22.00 2.00
CA ASN A 109 -5.19 21.41 2.76
C ASN A 109 -5.19 19.89 2.68
N SER A 110 -5.05 19.35 1.45
CA SER A 110 -4.98 17.90 1.23
C SER A 110 -3.75 17.29 1.90
N ALA A 111 -2.59 17.95 1.80
CA ALA A 111 -1.37 17.50 2.46
C ALA A 111 -1.51 17.48 3.99
N ILE A 112 -2.17 18.48 4.61
CA ILE A 112 -2.45 18.52 6.05
C ILE A 112 -3.29 17.30 6.46
N VAL A 113 -4.40 17.05 5.74
CA VAL A 113 -5.29 15.91 6.04
C VAL A 113 -4.56 14.59 5.88
N VAL A 114 -3.75 14.44 4.82
CA VAL A 114 -2.98 13.23 4.54
C VAL A 114 -1.89 12.99 5.58
N ILE A 115 -1.09 14.01 5.93
CA ILE A 115 -0.02 13.87 6.93
C ILE A 115 -0.64 13.55 8.29
N GLY A 116 -1.71 14.25 8.68
CA GLY A 116 -2.45 13.96 9.91
C GLY A 116 -2.97 12.52 9.95
N SER A 117 -3.55 12.05 8.84
CA SER A 117 -4.06 10.68 8.72
C SER A 117 -2.96 9.63 8.77
N ILE A 118 -1.81 9.88 8.12
CA ILE A 118 -0.63 9.00 8.17
C ILE A 118 -0.12 8.89 9.61
N LEU A 119 0.10 10.01 10.29
CA LEU A 119 0.57 10.00 11.67
C LEU A 119 -0.43 9.29 12.58
N GLY A 120 -1.73 9.57 12.41
CA GLY A 120 -2.80 8.93 13.15
C GLY A 120 -2.77 7.41 13.01
N ASN A 121 -2.77 6.92 11.77
CA ASN A 121 -2.74 5.49 11.48
C ASN A 121 -1.44 4.82 11.93
N LEU A 122 -0.28 5.43 11.68
CA LEU A 122 1.00 4.82 12.08
C LEU A 122 1.11 4.68 13.59
N ILE A 123 0.69 5.69 14.36
CA ILE A 123 0.73 5.63 15.83
C ILE A 123 -0.31 4.63 16.34
N SER A 124 -1.57 4.83 16.00
CA SER A 124 -2.68 4.07 16.59
C SER A 124 -2.65 2.60 16.16
N CYS A 125 -2.46 2.33 14.87
CA CYS A 125 -2.52 0.97 14.33
C CYS A 125 -1.30 0.15 14.73
N SER A 126 -0.10 0.76 14.81
CA SER A 126 1.10 0.03 15.26
C SER A 126 1.02 -0.35 16.74
N MET A 127 0.49 0.54 17.58
CA MET A 127 0.25 0.26 19.00
C MET A 127 -0.80 -0.84 19.20
N ALA A 128 -1.94 -0.73 18.50
CA ALA A 128 -2.99 -1.75 18.53
C ALA A 128 -2.44 -3.09 18.03
N ALA A 129 -1.68 -3.09 16.94
CA ALA A 129 -1.08 -4.29 16.39
C ALA A 129 -0.06 -4.93 17.33
N TYR A 130 0.78 -4.14 17.99
CA TYR A 130 1.71 -4.65 19.00
C TYR A 130 0.96 -5.30 20.16
N ALA A 131 -0.12 -4.70 20.66
CA ALA A 131 -0.95 -5.29 21.70
C ALA A 131 -1.52 -6.65 21.26
N PHE A 132 -2.14 -6.72 20.08
CA PHE A 132 -2.69 -7.98 19.55
C PHE A 132 -1.62 -9.02 19.19
N ALA A 133 -0.40 -8.61 18.85
CA ALA A 133 0.65 -9.55 18.46
C ALA A 133 1.46 -10.07 19.67
N ARG A 134 1.75 -9.22 20.66
CA ARG A 134 2.70 -9.52 21.75
C ARG A 134 2.08 -9.61 23.14
N LEU A 135 1.08 -8.79 23.45
CA LEU A 135 0.48 -8.79 24.78
C LEU A 135 -0.53 -9.94 24.95
N GLN A 136 -0.65 -10.44 26.17
CA GLN A 136 -1.71 -11.35 26.58
C GLN A 136 -2.70 -10.56 27.43
N PHE A 137 -3.95 -10.54 27.04
CA PHE A 137 -5.02 -9.85 27.75
C PHE A 137 -6.35 -10.57 27.54
N THR A 138 -7.28 -10.37 28.48
CA THR A 138 -8.60 -11.00 28.47
C THR A 138 -9.37 -10.64 27.19
N ALA A 139 -10.10 -11.61 26.63
CA ALA A 139 -10.90 -11.45 25.40
C ALA A 139 -10.11 -11.09 24.12
N LYS A 140 -8.78 -11.23 24.11
CA LYS A 140 -7.92 -10.93 22.93
C LYS A 140 -8.43 -11.52 21.61
N LYS A 141 -8.83 -12.80 21.59
CA LYS A 141 -9.33 -13.46 20.37
C LYS A 141 -10.67 -12.88 19.91
N LEU A 142 -11.56 -12.58 20.85
CA LEU A 142 -12.87 -11.98 20.58
C LEU A 142 -12.71 -10.56 20.01
N LEU A 143 -11.92 -9.70 20.68
CA LEU A 143 -11.66 -8.33 20.24
C LEU A 143 -10.95 -8.28 18.89
N PHE A 144 -10.03 -9.21 18.63
CA PHE A 144 -9.40 -9.34 17.32
C PHE A 144 -10.43 -9.75 16.24
N GLY A 145 -11.36 -10.65 16.57
CA GLY A 145 -12.47 -11.03 15.69
C GLY A 145 -13.41 -9.86 15.38
N ILE A 146 -13.80 -9.08 16.40
CA ILE A 146 -14.63 -7.88 16.23
C ILE A 146 -13.93 -6.86 15.33
N MET A 147 -12.63 -6.61 15.54
CA MET A 147 -11.83 -5.73 14.68
C MET A 147 -11.81 -6.21 13.22
N LEU A 148 -11.74 -7.53 12.97
CA LEU A 148 -11.84 -8.04 11.60
C LEU A 148 -13.23 -7.85 10.99
N LEU A 149 -14.29 -7.99 11.77
CA LEU A 149 -15.66 -7.77 11.30
C LEU A 149 -15.91 -6.32 10.86
N THR A 150 -15.24 -5.33 11.48
CA THR A 150 -15.41 -3.93 11.07
C THR A 150 -14.85 -3.63 9.67
N ILE A 151 -13.94 -4.46 9.14
CA ILE A 151 -13.46 -4.34 7.75
C ILE A 151 -14.60 -4.55 6.75
N MET A 152 -15.61 -5.36 7.10
CA MET A 152 -16.77 -5.63 6.25
C MET A 152 -17.82 -4.52 6.28
N LEU A 153 -17.68 -3.54 7.18
CA LEU A 153 -18.68 -2.50 7.36
C LEU A 153 -18.52 -1.44 6.25
N PRO A 154 -19.54 -1.23 5.41
CA PRO A 154 -19.47 -0.21 4.36
C PRO A 154 -19.39 1.20 4.96
N PHE A 155 -18.38 1.96 4.53
CA PHE A 155 -18.14 3.34 5.00
C PHE A 155 -19.40 4.23 4.94
N HIS A 156 -20.22 4.08 3.91
CA HIS A 156 -21.44 4.86 3.70
C HIS A 156 -22.51 4.69 4.80
N VAL A 157 -22.48 3.60 5.58
CA VAL A 157 -23.44 3.39 6.68
C VAL A 157 -23.01 4.16 7.94
N VAL A 158 -21.70 4.39 8.12
CA VAL A 158 -21.17 5.09 9.31
C VAL A 158 -21.11 6.60 9.10
N ILE A 159 -21.01 7.06 7.85
CA ILE A 159 -20.76 8.48 7.57
C ILE A 159 -21.88 9.41 8.06
N VAL A 160 -23.14 8.98 7.99
CA VAL A 160 -24.30 9.79 8.46
C VAL A 160 -24.27 9.99 9.98
N PRO A 161 -24.22 8.94 10.82
CA PRO A 161 -24.12 9.15 12.27
C PRO A 161 -22.81 9.86 12.66
N GLN A 162 -21.71 9.59 11.96
CA GLN A 162 -20.45 10.29 12.19
C GLN A 162 -20.54 11.79 11.86
N TYR A 163 -21.25 12.15 10.79
CA TYR A 163 -21.54 13.55 10.46
C TYR A 163 -22.35 14.24 11.55
N ILE A 164 -23.44 13.60 12.02
CA ILE A 164 -24.27 14.15 13.10
C ILE A 164 -23.41 14.42 14.35
N LEU A 165 -22.54 13.48 14.73
CA LEU A 165 -21.62 13.64 15.86
C LEU A 165 -20.70 14.87 15.68
N PHE A 166 -20.02 14.96 14.53
CA PHE A 166 -19.08 16.06 14.28
C PHE A 166 -19.76 17.41 14.08
N SER A 167 -20.98 17.43 13.57
CA SER A 167 -21.81 18.63 13.50
C SER A 167 -22.19 19.13 14.89
N GLN A 168 -22.60 18.24 15.79
CA GLN A 168 -22.98 18.62 17.17
C GLN A 168 -21.82 19.21 17.97
N ILE A 169 -20.59 18.75 17.74
CA ILE A 169 -19.39 19.28 18.41
C ILE A 169 -18.71 20.43 17.65
N GLY A 170 -19.31 20.91 16.55
CA GLY A 170 -18.84 22.07 15.80
C GLY A 170 -17.55 21.83 14.99
N TRP A 171 -17.30 20.60 14.52
CA TRP A 171 -16.11 20.24 13.75
C TRP A 171 -16.33 20.22 12.24
N VAL A 172 -17.55 20.46 11.76
CA VAL A 172 -17.82 20.69 10.33
C VAL A 172 -17.05 21.94 9.89
N ASN A 173 -16.52 21.95 8.66
CA ASN A 173 -15.56 22.91 8.13
C ASN A 173 -14.23 22.96 8.90
N THR A 174 -13.81 21.82 9.46
CA THR A 174 -12.46 21.61 9.98
C THR A 174 -11.88 20.29 9.44
N PHE A 175 -10.56 20.11 9.49
CA PHE A 175 -9.93 18.84 9.10
C PHE A 175 -10.08 17.72 10.15
N TRP A 176 -10.57 18.04 11.35
CA TRP A 176 -10.62 17.09 12.46
C TRP A 176 -11.48 15.85 12.21
N PRO A 177 -12.67 15.93 11.58
CA PRO A 177 -13.46 14.76 11.23
C PRO A 177 -12.73 13.76 10.32
N LEU A 178 -11.77 14.22 9.53
CA LEU A 178 -10.99 13.40 8.61
C LEU A 178 -9.73 12.80 9.29
N ILE A 179 -9.14 13.52 10.24
CA ILE A 179 -7.86 13.14 10.90
C ILE A 179 -8.08 12.36 12.19
N VAL A 180 -8.92 12.85 13.10
CA VAL A 180 -9.04 12.34 14.48
C VAL A 180 -9.47 10.86 14.53
N PRO A 181 -10.42 10.37 13.70
CA PRO A 181 -10.73 8.95 13.70
C PRO A 181 -9.52 8.04 13.44
N LYS A 182 -8.53 8.49 12.66
CA LYS A 182 -7.31 7.72 12.37
C LYS A 182 -6.45 7.49 13.63
N LEU A 183 -6.55 8.36 14.64
CA LEU A 183 -5.88 8.19 15.94
C LEU A 183 -6.53 7.09 16.81
N LEU A 184 -7.73 6.63 16.45
CA LEU A 184 -8.48 5.62 17.20
C LEU A 184 -8.35 4.22 16.60
N ALA A 185 -7.39 4.02 15.67
CA ALA A 185 -7.16 2.75 14.97
C ALA A 185 -8.42 2.20 14.28
N THR A 186 -9.24 3.09 13.69
CA THR A 186 -10.46 2.71 12.95
C THR A 186 -10.15 1.94 11.66
N GLU A 187 -8.94 2.06 11.14
CA GLU A 187 -8.45 1.35 9.96
C GLU A 187 -8.02 -0.08 10.30
N ALA A 188 -9.01 -0.95 10.54
CA ALA A 188 -8.81 -2.34 10.92
C ALA A 188 -7.91 -3.12 9.94
N PHE A 189 -7.91 -2.77 8.64
CA PHE A 189 -6.99 -3.34 7.66
C PHE A 189 -5.51 -3.11 8.04
N PHE A 190 -5.15 -1.90 8.47
CA PHE A 190 -3.76 -1.59 8.87
C PHE A 190 -3.38 -2.27 10.17
N VAL A 191 -4.29 -2.34 11.14
CA VAL A 191 -4.08 -3.12 12.37
C VAL A 191 -3.82 -4.58 12.02
N PHE A 192 -4.65 -5.18 11.18
CA PHE A 192 -4.49 -6.56 10.74
C PHE A 192 -3.15 -6.79 10.03
N LEU A 193 -2.82 -5.96 9.04
CA LEU A 193 -1.58 -6.03 8.28
C LEU A 193 -0.36 -6.00 9.20
N MET A 194 -0.33 -5.05 10.14
CA MET A 194 0.77 -4.92 11.11
C MET A 194 0.80 -6.08 12.10
N VAL A 195 -0.35 -6.62 12.53
CA VAL A 195 -0.40 -7.83 13.39
C VAL A 195 0.24 -9.02 12.67
N GLN A 196 -0.10 -9.24 11.40
CA GLN A 196 0.48 -10.35 10.64
C GLN A 196 1.98 -10.16 10.45
N PHE A 197 2.42 -8.93 10.18
CA PHE A 197 3.85 -8.62 10.07
C PHE A 197 4.59 -8.87 11.39
N ILE A 198 4.11 -8.32 12.51
CA ILE A 198 4.75 -8.47 13.83
C ILE A 198 4.79 -9.94 14.24
N ARG A 199 3.78 -10.75 13.92
CA ARG A 199 3.80 -12.20 14.18
C ARG A 199 4.88 -12.96 13.42
N GLY A 200 5.32 -12.45 12.27
CA GLY A 200 6.45 -12.99 11.51
C GLY A 200 7.82 -12.69 12.12
N ILE A 201 7.92 -11.68 13.01
CA ILE A 201 9.16 -11.34 13.70
C ILE A 201 9.43 -12.38 14.82
N PRO A 202 10.61 -13.05 14.85
CA PRO A 202 10.95 -14.03 15.88
C PRO A 202 10.80 -13.48 17.30
N ARG A 203 10.23 -14.29 18.20
CA ARG A 203 10.02 -13.90 19.61
C ARG A 203 11.30 -13.84 20.43
N GLU A 204 12.35 -14.52 19.99
CA GLU A 204 13.68 -14.52 20.62
C GLU A 204 14.23 -13.10 20.78
N LEU A 205 13.90 -12.18 19.86
CA LEU A 205 14.29 -10.77 19.95
C LEU A 205 13.62 -10.05 21.13
N ASP A 206 12.35 -10.39 21.43
CA ASP A 206 11.62 -9.82 22.55
C ASP A 206 12.13 -10.38 23.88
N GLU A 207 12.48 -11.67 23.89
CA GLU A 207 13.03 -12.37 25.05
C GLU A 207 14.44 -11.87 25.40
N ALA A 208 15.30 -11.70 24.40
CA ALA A 208 16.63 -11.11 24.58
C ALA A 208 16.54 -9.69 25.14
N ALA A 209 15.67 -8.83 24.57
CA ALA A 209 15.46 -7.48 25.08
C ALA A 209 14.92 -7.49 26.52
N ARG A 210 14.07 -8.47 26.88
CA ARG A 210 13.56 -8.61 28.25
C ARG A 210 14.65 -9.05 29.23
N ILE A 211 15.59 -9.91 28.81
CA ILE A 211 16.79 -10.26 29.60
C ILE A 211 17.64 -9.01 29.86
N ASP A 212 17.73 -8.10 28.88
CA ASP A 212 18.38 -6.78 29.03
C ASP A 212 17.55 -5.76 29.86
N GLY A 213 16.47 -6.19 30.51
CA GLY A 213 15.62 -5.35 31.35
C GLY A 213 14.67 -4.42 30.58
N ALA A 214 14.44 -4.66 29.28
CA ALA A 214 13.50 -3.86 28.50
C ALA A 214 12.04 -4.23 28.83
N GLY A 215 11.26 -3.23 29.27
CA GLY A 215 9.81 -3.33 29.36
C GLY A 215 9.11 -3.23 27.99
N HIS A 216 7.81 -3.50 27.95
CA HIS A 216 7.02 -3.50 26.72
C HIS A 216 7.14 -2.22 25.86
N PRO A 217 7.11 -0.99 26.42
CA PRO A 217 7.30 0.23 25.62
C PRO A 217 8.67 0.28 24.94
N ARG A 218 9.72 -0.19 25.63
CA ARG A 218 11.09 -0.20 25.09
C ARG A 218 11.25 -1.26 23.99
N ILE A 219 10.68 -2.44 24.18
CA ILE A 219 10.63 -3.50 23.16
C ILE A 219 9.88 -3.00 21.92
N PHE A 220 8.71 -2.37 22.11
CA PHE A 220 7.93 -1.81 21.00
C PHE A 220 8.75 -0.78 20.22
N LEU A 221 9.25 0.26 20.88
CA LEU A 221 9.91 1.39 20.20
C LEU A 221 11.28 1.04 19.61
N ARG A 222 12.08 0.20 20.29
CA ARG A 222 13.48 -0.05 19.90
C ARG A 222 13.70 -1.35 19.14
N VAL A 223 12.78 -2.32 19.23
CA VAL A 223 12.93 -3.63 18.58
C VAL A 223 11.86 -3.81 17.49
N ILE A 224 10.58 -3.75 17.86
CA ILE A 224 9.50 -4.06 16.92
C ILE A 224 9.31 -2.98 15.87
N LEU A 225 9.24 -1.70 16.29
CA LEU A 225 8.93 -0.58 15.40
C LEU A 225 9.96 -0.42 14.24
N PRO A 226 11.28 -0.52 14.47
CA PRO A 226 12.27 -0.47 13.39
C PRO A 226 12.22 -1.69 12.46
N LEU A 227 11.85 -2.88 12.97
CA LEU A 227 11.75 -4.09 12.14
C LEU A 227 10.49 -4.10 11.28
N MET A 228 9.43 -3.39 11.69
CA MET A 228 8.17 -3.29 10.95
C MET A 228 8.13 -2.17 9.90
N VAL A 229 9.27 -1.57 9.55
CA VAL A 229 9.38 -0.55 8.49
C VAL A 229 8.67 -0.93 7.18
N PRO A 230 8.74 -2.18 6.66
CA PRO A 230 8.00 -2.55 5.46
C PRO A 230 6.47 -2.44 5.63
N ALA A 231 5.94 -2.83 6.79
CA ALA A 231 4.51 -2.71 7.10
C ALA A 231 4.11 -1.24 7.29
N LEU A 232 4.92 -0.45 8.01
CA LEU A 232 4.69 0.99 8.19
C LEU A 232 4.69 1.72 6.84
N ALA A 233 5.67 1.43 5.97
CA ALA A 233 5.74 2.02 4.64
C ALA A 233 4.50 1.67 3.78
N THR A 234 4.03 0.42 3.88
CA THR A 234 2.80 -0.02 3.20
C THR A 234 1.60 0.77 3.70
N THR A 235 1.43 0.89 5.02
CA THR A 235 0.36 1.71 5.63
C THR A 235 0.45 3.18 5.23
N THR A 236 1.64 3.76 5.18
CA THR A 236 1.85 5.15 4.73
C THR A 236 1.39 5.34 3.29
N ILE A 237 1.78 4.46 2.37
CA ILE A 237 1.43 4.56 0.94
C ILE A 237 -0.08 4.43 0.76
N PHE A 238 -0.70 3.42 1.35
CA PHE A 238 -2.15 3.24 1.26
C PHE A 238 -2.92 4.39 1.91
N THR A 239 -2.51 4.84 3.09
CA THR A 239 -3.14 6.01 3.75
C THR A 239 -3.02 7.25 2.86
N PHE A 240 -1.85 7.51 2.27
CA PHE A 240 -1.66 8.62 1.35
C PHE A 240 -2.64 8.54 0.18
N ILE A 241 -2.66 7.41 -0.53
CA ILE A 241 -3.49 7.24 -1.73
C ILE A 241 -4.98 7.34 -1.38
N TRP A 242 -5.43 6.71 -0.30
CA TRP A 242 -6.83 6.71 0.07
C TRP A 242 -7.29 8.08 0.56
N THR A 243 -6.51 8.75 1.41
CA THR A 243 -6.88 10.06 1.95
C THR A 243 -6.73 11.16 0.91
N TRP A 244 -5.73 11.10 0.02
CA TRP A 244 -5.57 12.09 -1.07
C TRP A 244 -6.73 12.04 -2.07
N ASN A 245 -7.27 10.84 -2.33
CA ASN A 245 -8.39 10.62 -3.23
C ASN A 245 -9.76 10.63 -2.52
N ASP A 246 -9.82 10.94 -1.22
CA ASP A 246 -11.08 10.94 -0.47
C ASP A 246 -11.92 12.16 -0.83
N PHE A 247 -12.68 12.03 -1.91
CA PHE A 247 -13.65 13.03 -2.33
C PHE A 247 -14.88 13.05 -1.42
N PHE A 248 -15.44 11.88 -1.10
CA PHE A 248 -16.75 11.80 -0.47
C PHE A 248 -16.72 12.23 1.00
N GLY A 249 -15.71 11.81 1.76
CA GLY A 249 -15.53 12.27 3.14
C GLY A 249 -15.29 13.77 3.20
N ALA A 250 -14.39 14.27 2.35
CA ALA A 250 -14.10 15.71 2.27
C ALA A 250 -15.32 16.54 1.89
N LEU A 251 -16.10 16.12 0.90
CA LEU A 251 -17.30 16.83 0.45
C LEU A 251 -18.36 16.98 1.56
N ILE A 252 -18.48 15.99 2.43
CA ILE A 252 -19.45 15.99 3.52
C ILE A 252 -19.05 16.97 4.64
N TYR A 253 -17.75 17.06 4.95
CA TYR A 253 -17.27 17.86 6.09
C TYR A 253 -16.75 19.24 5.72
N LEU A 254 -16.34 19.47 4.48
CA LEU A 254 -15.64 20.68 4.03
C LEU A 254 -16.49 21.38 2.97
N THR A 255 -17.45 22.19 3.43
CA THR A 255 -18.37 22.97 2.59
C THR A 255 -17.85 24.37 2.30
N ASP A 256 -16.96 24.91 3.15
CA ASP A 256 -16.34 26.23 2.94
C ASP A 256 -15.19 26.14 1.92
N PRO A 257 -15.12 27.04 0.92
CA PRO A 257 -14.04 27.04 -0.08
C PRO A 257 -12.64 27.12 0.53
N ASP A 258 -12.49 27.79 1.67
CA ASP A 258 -11.22 27.89 2.41
C ASP A 258 -10.71 26.52 2.88
N MET A 259 -11.63 25.57 3.06
CA MET A 259 -11.34 24.26 3.64
C MET A 259 -11.29 23.16 2.59
N PHE A 260 -11.54 23.43 1.32
CA PHE A 260 -11.56 22.40 0.28
C PHE A 260 -10.23 21.64 0.19
N THR A 261 -10.34 20.32 0.03
CA THR A 261 -9.25 19.47 -0.46
C THR A 261 -9.25 19.45 -1.98
N VAL A 262 -8.18 18.91 -2.57
CA VAL A 262 -7.98 18.84 -4.01
C VAL A 262 -9.16 18.16 -4.74
N PRO A 263 -9.69 17.00 -4.31
CA PRO A 263 -10.84 16.40 -4.98
C PRO A 263 -12.10 17.30 -4.96
N VAL A 264 -12.34 18.01 -3.85
CA VAL A 264 -13.49 18.92 -3.71
C VAL A 264 -13.29 20.17 -4.58
N ALA A 265 -12.09 20.72 -4.59
CA ALA A 265 -11.72 21.84 -5.46
C ALA A 265 -11.86 21.47 -6.95
N LEU A 266 -11.40 20.29 -7.37
CA LEU A 266 -11.58 19.81 -8.75
C LEU A 266 -13.06 19.71 -9.13
N ARG A 267 -13.93 19.29 -8.20
CA ARG A 267 -15.38 19.27 -8.44
C ARG A 267 -15.97 20.68 -8.61
N ALA A 268 -15.39 21.69 -7.96
CA ALA A 268 -15.83 23.09 -8.06
C ALA A 268 -15.55 23.73 -9.43
N PHE A 269 -14.67 23.15 -10.26
CA PHE A 269 -14.49 23.58 -11.66
C PHE A 269 -15.71 23.26 -12.53
N VAL A 270 -16.53 22.29 -12.13
CA VAL A 270 -17.75 21.90 -12.86
C VAL A 270 -18.91 22.74 -12.34
N ASP A 271 -19.07 23.92 -12.94
CA ASP A 271 -20.20 24.81 -12.70
C ASP A 271 -21.38 24.43 -13.62
N SER A 272 -22.57 24.32 -13.05
CA SER A 272 -23.81 24.08 -13.78
C SER A 272 -24.44 25.36 -14.34
N GLN A 273 -24.01 26.54 -13.87
CA GLN A 273 -24.57 27.85 -14.23
C GLN A 273 -23.68 28.63 -15.20
N SER A 274 -22.38 28.33 -15.25
CA SER A 274 -21.40 28.95 -16.15
C SER A 274 -20.75 27.93 -17.08
N ALA A 275 -20.04 28.41 -18.11
CA ALA A 275 -19.24 27.52 -18.95
C ALA A 275 -18.14 26.85 -18.12
N THR A 276 -18.17 25.51 -18.04
CA THR A 276 -17.13 24.72 -17.39
C THR A 276 -15.82 24.85 -18.15
N SER A 277 -14.75 25.26 -17.46
CA SER A 277 -13.39 25.28 -18.03
C SER A 277 -12.76 23.89 -17.93
N TRP A 278 -13.05 23.03 -18.91
CA TRP A 278 -12.54 21.66 -19.00
C TRP A 278 -11.01 21.59 -19.09
N GLY A 279 -10.38 22.49 -19.82
CA GLY A 279 -8.92 22.59 -19.96
C GLY A 279 -8.26 22.87 -18.61
N SER A 280 -8.80 23.83 -17.85
CA SER A 280 -8.34 24.13 -16.47
C SER A 280 -8.57 22.96 -15.51
N LEU A 281 -9.73 22.30 -15.60
CA LEU A 281 -10.04 21.10 -14.81
C LEU A 281 -9.04 19.98 -15.09
N PHE A 282 -8.74 19.68 -16.35
CA PHE A 282 -7.77 18.65 -16.71
C PHE A 282 -6.34 19.05 -16.31
N ALA A 283 -5.96 20.32 -16.48
CA ALA A 283 -4.66 20.83 -16.04
C ALA A 283 -4.47 20.63 -14.53
N MET A 284 -5.45 21.03 -13.72
CA MET A 284 -5.38 20.86 -12.25
C MET A 284 -5.50 19.39 -11.84
N SER A 285 -6.23 18.57 -12.60
CA SER A 285 -6.27 17.11 -12.38
C SER A 285 -4.89 16.49 -12.57
N ILE A 286 -4.12 16.91 -13.57
CA ILE A 286 -2.73 16.45 -13.76
C ILE A 286 -1.83 16.90 -12.62
N VAL A 287 -1.95 18.16 -12.19
CA VAL A 287 -1.21 18.67 -11.02
C VAL A 287 -1.52 17.83 -9.78
N SER A 288 -2.80 17.47 -9.57
CA SER A 288 -3.23 16.64 -8.43
C SER A 288 -2.69 15.21 -8.46
N LEU A 289 -2.32 14.69 -9.62
CA LEU A 289 -1.75 13.35 -9.77
C LEU A 289 -0.26 13.31 -9.44
N LEU A 290 0.46 14.43 -9.51
CA LEU A 290 1.90 14.48 -9.26
C LEU A 290 2.28 13.94 -7.87
N PRO A 291 1.64 14.34 -6.76
CA PRO A 291 1.98 13.81 -5.44
C PRO A 291 1.75 12.30 -5.32
N VAL A 292 0.63 11.80 -5.87
CA VAL A 292 0.30 10.37 -5.87
C VAL A 292 1.34 9.57 -6.65
N PHE A 293 1.72 10.07 -7.83
CA PHE A 293 2.75 9.47 -8.66
C PHE A 293 4.11 9.42 -7.94
N LEU A 294 4.52 10.51 -7.28
CA LEU A 294 5.77 10.55 -6.52
C LEU A 294 5.76 9.55 -5.37
N VAL A 295 4.68 9.49 -4.59
CA VAL A 295 4.54 8.51 -3.49
C VAL A 295 4.62 7.08 -4.01
N PHE A 296 3.98 6.78 -5.14
CA PHE A 296 4.07 5.46 -5.77
C PHE A 296 5.49 5.15 -6.27
N LEU A 297 6.14 6.10 -6.95
CA LEU A 297 7.48 5.94 -7.51
C LEU A 297 8.52 5.62 -6.42
N PHE A 298 8.47 6.33 -5.29
CA PHE A 298 9.36 6.09 -4.15
C PHE A 298 8.90 4.90 -3.29
N GLY A 299 7.60 4.62 -3.26
CA GLY A 299 6.97 3.59 -2.44
C GLY A 299 7.02 2.17 -3.00
N GLN A 300 7.10 1.98 -4.32
CA GLN A 300 7.03 0.67 -4.98
C GLN A 300 8.03 -0.36 -4.43
N ARG A 301 9.24 0.07 -4.05
CA ARG A 301 10.28 -0.82 -3.50
C ARG A 301 9.89 -1.43 -2.14
N PHE A 302 9.07 -0.73 -1.37
CA PHE A 302 8.60 -1.17 -0.06
C PHE A 302 7.39 -2.08 -0.17
N LEU A 303 6.47 -1.79 -1.10
CA LEU A 303 5.31 -2.64 -1.39
C LEU A 303 5.73 -4.05 -1.81
N ILE A 304 6.74 -4.17 -2.67
CA ILE A 304 7.25 -5.47 -3.14
C ILE A 304 7.84 -6.29 -1.99
N LYS A 305 8.59 -5.65 -1.08
CA LYS A 305 9.19 -6.33 0.08
C LYS A 305 8.14 -6.75 1.13
N GLY A 306 7.09 -5.95 1.32
CA GLY A 306 5.99 -6.27 2.25
C GLY A 306 5.21 -7.52 1.84
N ILE A 307 4.85 -7.62 0.56
CA ILE A 307 4.05 -8.75 0.01
C ILE A 307 4.87 -10.05 -0.04
N ALA A 308 6.17 -9.97 -0.35
CA ALA A 308 7.03 -11.15 -0.45
C ALA A 308 7.18 -11.92 0.87
N THR A 309 7.00 -11.25 2.01
CA THR A 309 7.18 -11.87 3.33
C THR A 309 5.94 -12.65 3.80
N THR A 310 4.74 -12.34 3.26
CA THR A 310 3.48 -13.00 3.64
C THR A 310 3.17 -14.25 2.82
N GLY A 311 3.88 -14.47 1.70
CA GLY A 311 3.58 -15.54 0.74
C GLY A 311 4.47 -16.78 0.79
N ILE A 312 5.52 -16.80 1.61
CA ILE A 312 6.43 -17.94 1.73
C ILE A 312 6.02 -18.78 2.96
N LYS A 313 5.21 -19.80 2.69
CA LYS A 313 5.10 -21.01 3.51
C LYS A 313 5.57 -22.19 2.68
#